data_AF-X1PJ43-F1
#
_entry.id   AF-X1PJ43-F1
#
_cell.length_a   1.000
_cell.length_b   1.000
_cell.length_c   1.000
_cell.angle_alpha   90.00
_cell.angle_beta   90.00
_cell.angle_gamma   90.00
#
_symmetry.space_group_name_H-M   'P 1'
#
loop_
_entity.id
_entity.type
_entity.pdbx_description
1 polymer ?
#
loop_
_entity_poly.entity_id
_entity_poly.type
_entity_poly.pdbx_seq_one_letter_code
_entity_poly.pdbx_strand_id
1 'polypeptide(L)' 'EASRIEKLLKAIELGADIVDVELRTTNLKPTVELIKKRTKCMLSYHHLDKTPSLHDMKGIVRRQLEAG' A
#
# COMPACT_ATOMS: atom_id res chain seq x y z
N GLU A 1 -4.37 2.22 12.92
CA GLU A 1 -3.74 1.29 11.95
C GLU A 1 -4.41 -0.10 11.89
N ALA A 2 -4.41 -0.86 13.00
CA ALA A 2 -4.83 -2.27 13.01
C ALA A 2 -6.23 -2.53 12.43
N SER A 3 -7.23 -1.70 12.77
CA SER A 3 -8.59 -1.80 12.22
C SER A 3 -8.67 -1.57 10.70
N ARG A 4 -7.73 -0.83 10.09
CA ARG A 4 -7.66 -0.69 8.62
C ARG A 4 -7.18 -1.99 7.97
N ILE A 5 -6.15 -2.63 8.53
CA ILE A 5 -5.61 -3.89 8.02
C ILE A 5 -6.67 -5.00 8.11
N GLU A 6 -7.40 -5.08 9.23
CA GLU A 6 -8.49 -6.04 9.40
C GLU A 6 -9.56 -5.93 8.30
N LYS A 7 -9.96 -4.70 7.95
CA LYS A 7 -10.91 -4.47 6.85
C LYS A 7 -10.37 -4.91 5.49
N LEU A 8 -9.08 -4.71 5.24
CA LEU A 8 -8.44 -5.18 4.00
C LEU A 8 -8.43 -6.72 3.96
N LEU A 9 -8.11 -7.39 5.07
CA LEU A 9 -8.17 -8.85 5.16
C LEU A 9 -9.60 -9.37 4.90
N LYS A 10 -10.62 -8.72 5.45
CA LYS A 10 -12.01 -9.07 5.19
C LYS A 10 -12.40 -8.85 3.72
N ALA A 11 -11.90 -7.79 3.08
CA ALA A 11 -12.13 -7.57 1.65
C ALA A 11 -11.51 -8.70 0.80
N ILE A 12 -10.31 -9.17 1.17
CA ILE A 12 -9.66 -10.33 0.55
C ILE A 12 -10.51 -11.60 0.72
N GLU A 13 -11.04 -11.84 1.92
CA GLU A 13 -11.93 -12.98 2.21
C GLU A 13 -13.23 -12.94 1.37
N LEU A 14 -13.70 -11.74 1.02
CA LEU A 14 -14.86 -11.53 0.15
C LEU A 14 -14.54 -11.60 -1.35
N GLY A 15 -13.28 -11.87 -1.72
CA GLY A 15 -12.87 -12.09 -3.11
C GLY A 15 -12.24 -10.87 -3.81
N ALA A 16 -11.70 -9.90 -3.06
CA ALA A 16 -10.98 -8.77 -3.69
C ALA A 16 -9.69 -9.23 -4.38
N ASP A 17 -9.61 -9.02 -5.71
CA ASP A 17 -8.45 -9.37 -6.55
C ASP A 17 -7.24 -8.45 -6.34
N ILE A 18 -7.48 -7.22 -5.87
CA ILE A 18 -6.48 -6.21 -5.58
C ILE A 18 -6.92 -5.44 -4.34
N VAL A 19 -5.98 -5.17 -3.44
CA VAL A 19 -6.18 -4.22 -2.32
C VAL A 19 -5.15 -3.11 -2.36
N ASP A 20 -5.58 -1.91 -1.98
CA ASP A 20 -4.72 -0.73 -1.90
C ASP A 20 -4.18 -0.54 -0.47
N VAL A 21 -2.88 -0.30 -0.35
CA VAL A 21 -2.21 0.01 0.92
C VAL A 21 -1.38 1.27 0.74
N GLU A 22 -1.61 2.24 1.61
CA GLU A 22 -0.89 3.51 1.55
C GLU A 22 0.57 3.35 2.02
N LEU A 23 1.52 3.92 1.28
CA LEU A 23 2.95 3.89 1.56
C LEU A 23 3.30 4.45 2.96
N ARG A 24 2.41 5.26 3.54
CA ARG A 24 2.55 5.84 4.89
C ARG A 24 2.01 4.95 6.01
N THR A 25 1.47 3.77 5.72
CA THR A 25 0.95 2.85 6.72
C THR A 25 2.03 2.41 7.71
N THR A 26 1.73 2.55 9.01
CA THR A 26 2.57 2.00 10.09
C THR A 26 2.61 0.49 9.96
N ASN A 27 3.80 -0.12 9.92
CA ASN A 27 4.01 -1.55 9.61
C ASN A 27 3.70 -1.95 8.16
N LEU A 28 4.03 -1.09 7.20
CA LEU A 28 3.85 -1.37 5.77
C LEU A 28 4.42 -2.72 5.33
N LYS A 29 5.71 -2.99 5.60
CA LYS A 29 6.37 -4.23 5.14
C LYS A 29 5.66 -5.52 5.62
N PRO A 30 5.42 -5.72 6.94
CA PRO A 30 4.64 -6.87 7.39
C PRO A 30 3.24 -6.97 6.77
N THR A 31 2.59 -5.82 6.55
CA THR A 31 1.23 -5.75 5.96
C THR A 31 1.24 -6.20 4.50
N VAL A 32 2.18 -5.68 3.70
CA VAL A 32 2.35 -6.03 2.29
C VAL A 32 2.66 -7.53 2.15
N GLU A 33 3.58 -8.06 2.95
CA GLU A 33 3.93 -9.48 2.96
C GLU A 33 2.74 -10.38 3.32
N LEU A 34 1.87 -9.95 4.24
CA LEU A 34 0.66 -10.68 4.59
C LEU A 34 -0.35 -10.69 3.44
N ILE A 35 -0.55 -9.55 2.78
CA ILE A 35 -1.52 -9.38 1.70
C ILE A 35 -1.09 -10.12 0.44
N LYS A 36 0.18 -9.98 0.01
CA LYS A 36 0.69 -10.57 -1.23
C LYS A 36 0.61 -12.10 -1.28
N LYS A 37 0.58 -12.75 -0.11
CA LYS A 37 0.35 -14.21 -0.02
C LYS A 37 -1.08 -14.63 -0.38
N ARG A 38 -2.02 -13.67 -0.44
CA ARG A 38 -3.46 -13.93 -0.61
C ARG A 38 -4.03 -13.28 -1.86
N THR A 39 -3.60 -12.07 -2.21
CA THR A 39 -4.08 -11.31 -3.38
C THR A 39 -3.04 -10.30 -3.87
N LYS A 40 -3.32 -9.56 -4.95
CA LYS A 40 -2.43 -8.50 -5.43
C LYS A 40 -2.47 -7.30 -4.47
N CYS A 41 -1.29 -6.77 -4.15
CA CYS A 41 -1.15 -5.57 -3.32
C CYS A 41 -0.78 -4.39 -4.23
N MET A 42 -1.57 -3.32 -4.20
CA MET A 42 -1.24 -2.05 -4.82
C MET A 42 -0.79 -1.07 -3.74
N LEU A 43 0.38 -0.48 -3.91
CA LEU A 43 0.85 0.58 -3.02
C LEU A 43 0.43 1.95 -3.57
N SER A 44 -0.08 2.81 -2.70
CA SER A 44 -0.48 4.17 -3.07
C SER A 44 0.23 5.23 -2.23
N TYR A 45 0.32 6.45 -2.74
CA TYR A 45 0.79 7.61 -1.99
C TYR A 45 0.05 8.85 -2.48
N HIS A 46 -0.52 9.61 -1.56
CA HIS A 46 -1.30 10.79 -1.88
C HIS A 46 -0.60 12.05 -1.36
N HIS A 47 -0.42 13.04 -2.24
CA HIS A 47 -0.02 14.39 -1.88
C HIS A 47 -1.14 15.34 -2.31
N LEU A 48 -2.03 15.68 -1.38
CA LEU A 48 -3.27 16.40 -1.72
C LEU A 48 -3.04 17.90 -1.97
N ASP A 49 -1.99 18.48 -1.37
CA ASP A 49 -1.78 19.93 -1.40
C ASP A 49 -0.91 20.44 -2.57
N LYS A 50 -0.17 19.53 -3.23
CA LYS A 50 0.78 19.90 -4.29
C LYS A 50 1.20 18.71 -5.13
N THR A 51 1.66 19.01 -6.34
CA THR A 51 2.35 18.04 -7.20
C THR A 51 3.85 17.98 -6.82
N PRO A 52 4.39 16.81 -6.46
CA PRO A 52 5.83 16.66 -6.18
C PRO A 52 6.69 16.91 -7.42
N SER A 53 7.97 17.24 -7.21
CA SER A 53 8.92 17.33 -8.32
C SER A 53 9.13 15.96 -8.98
N LEU A 54 9.66 15.93 -10.22
CA LEU A 54 10.01 14.66 -10.88
C LEU A 54 11.00 13.82 -10.04
N HIS A 55 11.95 14.48 -9.39
CA HIS A 55 12.91 13.82 -8.50
C HIS A 55 12.20 13.13 -7.33
N ASP A 56 11.29 13.84 -6.67
CA ASP A 56 10.52 13.31 -5.54
C ASP A 56 9.58 12.18 -5.97
N MET A 57 8.90 12.32 -7.11
CA MET A 57 8.04 11.29 -7.67
C MET A 57 8.82 9.99 -7.93
N LYS A 58 10.03 10.08 -8.50
CA LYS A 58 10.92 8.91 -8.67
C LYS A 58 11.29 8.29 -7.33
N GLY A 59 11.55 9.10 -6.30
CA GLY A 59 11.82 8.63 -4.93
C GLY A 59 10.62 7.94 -4.28
N ILE A 60 9.40 8.42 -4.53
CA ILE A 60 8.15 7.79 -4.05
C ILE A 60 7.98 6.41 -4.71
N VAL A 61 8.10 6.33 -6.03
CA VAL A 61 7.96 5.06 -6.78
C VAL A 61 9.01 4.04 -6.33
N ARG A 62 10.28 4.46 -6.13
CA ARG A 62 11.32 3.56 -5.60
C ARG A 62 10.95 2.97 -4.24
N ARG A 63 10.46 3.81 -3.31
CA ARG A 63 10.04 3.34 -1.98
C ARG A 63 8.84 2.38 -2.04
N GLN A 64 7.93 2.56 -3.01
CA GLN A 64 6.86 1.59 -3.26
C GLN A 64 7.46 0.25 -3.71
N LEU A 65 8.33 0.24 -4.73
CA LEU A 65 8.99 -0.98 -5.20
C LEU A 65 9.80 -1.70 -4.11
N GLU A 66 10.48 -0.95 -3.24
CA GLU A 66 11.25 -1.49 -2.10
C GLU A 66 10.37 -2.08 -0.98
N ALA A 67 9.11 -1.64 -0.89
CA ALA A 67 8.16 -2.11 0.11
C ALA A 67 7.43 -3.42 -0.30
N GLY A 68 7.55 -3.81 -1.58
CA GLY A 68 6.99 -5.03 -2.14
C GLY A 68 5.87 -4.74 -3.14
#